data_AF-A0A651HJM3-F1
#
_entry.id   AF-A0A651HJM3-F1
#
_cell.length_a   1.000
_cell.length_b   1.000
_cell.length_c   1.000
_cell.angle_alpha   90.00
_cell.angle_beta   90.00
_cell.angle_gamma   90.00
#
_symmetry.space_group_name_H-M   'P 1'
#
loop_
_entity.id
_entity.type
_entity.pdbx_description
1 polymer ?
#
loop_
_entity_poly.entity_id
_entity_poly.type
_entity_poly.pdbx_seq_one_letter_code
_entity_poly.pdbx_strand_id
1 'polypeptide(L)'
;MSEPTDHYLPDPNILERKVAEYLARSNEGGGDEWRGRSVAEAAEMQRLIRWSVVWAAVAGIVSGSIIGGVETWMHLGVLDGDSDAGDAGWREQLPIWAGFFAFAGVISAVEILFLYVLTIRGAAKLSNRSGIALGHDGYPALFGLGLARAALDLPNPRVLVYGVDPYAYMPGWWIAVRNIAYKMKVGVSSFLLRIFLRRVMGRMAIRGLIPLIAGPLYALWNAIIVWRIMNEERLRTLGPFAVEDLLRQVSGEEERPGPEAVEVMMHGVGEMLMRGHDAHPNQVLLLSRLRRNFNYESEAIDVDWERQRTALRSLESGEQEAALNLLTLSSVLGRRTYKEQKKFLLEAHDDCGLTLKPERLKHLRKRLKEGRTITPDDYASVR
;
A
#
# COMPACT_ATOMS: atom_id res chain seq x y z
N MET A 1 17.85 -5.06 -27.25
CA MET A 1 17.88 -5.61 -25.88
C MET A 1 16.70 -4.98 -25.14
N SER A 2 15.63 -5.74 -24.93
CA SER A 2 14.53 -5.35 -24.04
C SER A 2 15.14 -5.04 -22.66
N GLU A 3 14.74 -3.94 -22.04
CA GLU A 3 15.16 -3.68 -20.67
C GLU A 3 14.68 -4.86 -19.79
N PRO A 4 15.45 -5.29 -18.78
CA PRO A 4 15.04 -6.35 -17.86
C PRO A 4 13.67 -6.12 -17.20
N THR A 5 13.17 -4.88 -17.21
CA THR A 5 11.88 -4.43 -16.69
C THR A 5 10.66 -5.03 -17.39
N ASP A 6 10.75 -5.45 -18.65
CA ASP A 6 9.63 -6.08 -19.39
C ASP A 6 9.21 -7.44 -18.82
N HIS A 7 10.14 -8.17 -18.18
CA HIS A 7 9.87 -9.49 -17.59
C HIS A 7 9.13 -9.42 -16.24
N TYR A 8 8.95 -8.22 -15.68
CA TYR A 8 8.43 -8.02 -14.32
C TYR A 8 7.07 -7.31 -14.28
N LEU A 9 6.54 -6.91 -15.44
CA LEU A 9 5.21 -6.33 -15.59
C LEU A 9 4.20 -7.46 -15.83
N PRO A 10 3.30 -7.79 -14.88
CA PRO A 10 2.11 -8.56 -15.24
C PRO A 10 1.34 -7.78 -16.32
N ASP A 11 0.70 -8.49 -17.26
CA ASP A 11 -0.18 -7.83 -18.23
C ASP A 11 -1.24 -7.00 -17.49
N PRO A 12 -1.20 -5.66 -17.58
CA PRO A 12 -2.10 -4.82 -16.82
C PRO A 12 -3.50 -4.95 -17.41
N ASN A 13 -4.50 -5.14 -16.54
CA ASN A 13 -5.90 -5.07 -16.96
C ASN A 13 -6.20 -3.67 -17.53
N ILE A 14 -7.21 -3.57 -18.40
CA ILE A 14 -7.66 -2.33 -19.05
C ILE A 14 -7.86 -1.21 -18.03
N LEU A 15 -8.39 -1.51 -16.84
CA LEU A 15 -8.61 -0.54 -15.78
C LEU A 15 -7.27 -0.02 -15.19
N GLU A 16 -6.33 -0.92 -14.92
CA GLU A 16 -4.98 -0.56 -14.43
C GLU A 16 -4.26 0.33 -15.44
N ARG A 17 -4.34 -0.02 -16.73
CA ARG A 17 -3.74 0.74 -17.83
C ARG A 17 -4.32 2.15 -17.93
N LYS A 18 -5.65 2.30 -17.92
CA LYS A 18 -6.31 3.61 -17.97
C LYS A 18 -5.96 4.49 -16.78
N VAL A 19 -5.84 3.91 -15.58
CA VAL A 19 -5.44 4.66 -14.39
C VAL A 19 -3.97 5.06 -14.47
N ALA A 20 -3.08 4.17 -14.90
CA ALA A 20 -1.67 4.48 -15.09
C ALA A 20 -1.47 5.61 -16.13
N GLU A 21 -2.19 5.55 -17.26
CA GLU A 21 -2.20 6.63 -18.28
C GLU A 21 -2.71 7.95 -17.69
N TYR A 22 -3.79 7.92 -16.90
CA TYR A 22 -4.30 9.12 -16.23
C TYR A 22 -3.27 9.72 -15.25
N LEU A 23 -2.57 8.87 -14.49
CA LEU A 23 -1.51 9.30 -13.58
C LEU A 23 -0.33 9.90 -14.35
N ALA A 24 0.11 9.27 -15.44
CA ALA A 24 1.18 9.77 -16.29
C ALA A 24 0.84 11.15 -16.87
N ARG A 25 -0.35 11.31 -17.47
CA ARG A 25 -0.81 12.62 -18.00
C ARG A 25 -0.89 13.70 -16.93
N SER A 26 -1.30 13.34 -15.72
CA SER A 26 -1.38 14.29 -14.60
C SER A 26 0.00 14.72 -14.08
N ASN A 27 1.08 14.11 -14.58
CA ASN A 27 2.44 14.27 -14.09
C ASN A 27 3.45 14.64 -15.20
N GLU A 28 2.98 15.11 -16.35
CA GLU A 28 3.80 15.56 -17.50
C GLU A 28 4.75 16.74 -17.17
N GLY A 29 4.65 17.34 -15.98
CA GLY A 29 5.56 18.37 -15.47
C GLY A 29 6.44 17.93 -14.30
N GLY A 30 6.49 16.65 -13.96
CA GLY A 30 7.37 16.12 -12.91
C GLY A 30 8.83 16.23 -13.32
N GLY A 31 9.66 16.89 -12.50
CA GLY A 31 11.10 16.96 -12.72
C GLY A 31 11.80 15.65 -12.38
N ASP A 32 12.96 15.39 -12.99
CA ASP A 32 13.79 14.19 -12.73
C ASP A 32 14.48 14.18 -11.35
N GLU A 33 14.29 15.23 -10.55
CA GLU A 33 15.05 15.47 -9.32
C GLU A 33 14.33 14.93 -8.07
N TRP A 34 14.76 13.76 -7.63
CA TRP A 34 14.33 13.13 -6.38
C TRP A 34 14.93 13.87 -5.17
N ARG A 35 14.28 14.95 -4.72
CA ARG A 35 14.76 15.78 -3.60
C ARG A 35 13.97 15.59 -2.31
N GLY A 36 14.65 15.86 -1.18
CA GLY A 36 14.03 15.87 0.15
C GLY A 36 12.98 16.97 0.26
N ARG A 37 11.92 16.69 1.03
CA ARG A 37 10.77 17.60 1.11
C ARG A 37 10.88 18.57 2.26
N SER A 38 10.48 19.81 1.97
CA SER A 38 10.26 20.83 2.99
C SER A 38 9.08 20.43 3.89
N VAL A 39 9.10 20.95 5.13
CA VAL A 39 8.01 20.76 6.09
C VAL A 39 6.66 21.25 5.52
N ALA A 40 6.68 22.30 4.69
CA ALA A 40 5.51 22.85 4.02
C ALA A 40 4.90 21.86 3.01
N GLU A 41 5.71 21.29 2.11
CA GLU A 41 5.25 20.29 1.13
C GLU A 41 4.68 19.04 1.84
N ALA A 42 5.34 18.57 2.89
CA ALA A 42 4.87 17.43 3.69
C ALA A 42 3.52 17.71 4.37
N ALA A 43 3.32 18.93 4.88
CA ALA A 43 2.05 19.36 5.47
C ALA A 43 0.94 19.46 4.43
N GLU A 44 1.25 19.90 3.21
CA GLU A 44 0.31 19.95 2.10
C GLU A 44 -0.14 18.56 1.62
N MET A 45 0.78 17.60 1.50
CA MET A 45 0.43 16.20 1.22
C MET A 45 -0.50 15.65 2.31
N GLN A 46 -0.22 15.93 3.58
CA GLN A 46 -1.09 15.51 4.68
C GLN A 46 -2.48 16.18 4.63
N ARG A 47 -2.55 17.44 4.19
CA ARG A 47 -3.81 18.15 3.99
C ARG A 47 -4.65 17.49 2.89
N LEU A 48 -4.03 17.06 1.77
CA LEU A 48 -4.72 16.31 0.71
C LEU A 48 -5.30 14.99 1.23
N ILE A 49 -4.52 14.24 2.01
CA ILE A 49 -4.97 12.98 2.61
C ILE A 49 -6.17 13.23 3.52
N ARG A 50 -6.08 14.21 4.42
CA ARG A 50 -7.17 14.57 5.34
C ARG A 50 -8.44 14.96 4.58
N TRP A 51 -8.33 15.79 3.54
CA TRP A 51 -9.49 16.17 2.73
C TRP A 51 -10.11 14.98 2.00
N SER A 52 -9.29 14.07 1.47
CA SER A 52 -9.79 12.85 0.83
C SER A 52 -10.53 11.97 1.82
N VAL A 53 -10.03 11.85 3.05
CA VAL A 53 -10.71 11.10 4.14
C VAL A 53 -12.04 11.77 4.53
N VAL A 54 -12.07 13.09 4.64
CA VAL A 54 -13.30 13.85 4.94
C VAL A 54 -14.35 13.65 3.84
N TRP A 55 -13.98 13.79 2.57
CA TRP A 55 -14.91 13.57 1.46
C TRP A 55 -15.43 12.13 1.38
N ALA A 56 -14.59 11.14 1.72
CA ALA A 56 -15.01 9.75 1.83
C ALA A 56 -16.04 9.53 2.95
N ALA A 57 -15.83 10.18 4.10
CA ALA A 57 -16.76 10.14 5.22
C ALA A 57 -18.09 10.79 4.85
N VAL A 58 -18.06 11.98 4.24
CA VAL A 58 -19.26 12.68 3.76
C VAL A 58 -20.03 11.84 2.76
N ALA A 59 -19.36 11.20 1.81
CA ALA A 59 -20.00 10.28 0.86
C ALA A 59 -20.72 9.12 1.59
N GLY A 60 -20.10 8.57 2.65
CA GLY A 60 -20.70 7.55 3.51
C GLY A 60 -21.94 8.00 4.28
N ILE A 61 -21.93 9.25 4.78
CA ILE A 61 -23.10 9.84 5.42
C ILE A 61 -24.22 10.04 4.41
N VAL A 62 -23.91 10.63 3.24
CA VAL A 62 -24.91 10.93 2.21
C VAL A 62 -25.54 9.64 1.69
N SER A 63 -24.73 8.64 1.32
CA SER A 63 -25.23 7.35 0.84
C SER A 63 -26.06 6.62 1.91
N GLY A 64 -25.58 6.61 3.16
CA GLY A 64 -26.25 6.00 4.30
C GLY A 64 -27.59 6.66 4.61
N SER A 65 -27.64 7.99 4.62
CA SER A 65 -28.87 8.77 4.87
C SER A 65 -29.90 8.59 3.76
N ILE A 66 -29.48 8.53 2.49
CA ILE A 66 -30.40 8.26 1.37
C ILE A 66 -31.02 6.87 1.51
N ILE A 67 -30.20 5.85 1.73
CA ILE A 67 -30.70 4.47 1.87
C ILE A 67 -31.59 4.33 3.11
N GLY A 68 -31.15 4.87 4.25
CA GLY A 68 -31.92 4.82 5.50
C GLY A 68 -33.23 5.61 5.41
N GLY A 69 -33.23 6.76 4.75
CA GLY A 69 -34.43 7.57 4.54
C GLY A 69 -35.47 6.86 3.67
N VAL A 70 -35.04 6.22 2.57
CA VAL A 70 -35.93 5.42 1.72
C VAL A 70 -36.50 4.24 2.50
N GLU A 71 -35.69 3.56 3.31
CA GLU A 71 -36.17 2.48 4.18
C GLU A 71 -37.22 2.96 5.18
N THR A 72 -36.97 4.08 5.88
CA THR A 72 -37.94 4.66 6.82
C THR A 72 -39.23 5.06 6.11
N TRP A 73 -39.14 5.66 4.92
CA TRP A 73 -40.31 5.99 4.11
C TRP A 73 -41.11 4.73 3.70
N MET A 74 -40.43 3.65 3.31
CA MET A 74 -41.09 2.38 2.99
C MET A 74 -41.81 1.77 4.19
N HIS A 75 -41.19 1.82 5.38
CA HIS A 75 -41.82 1.33 6.61
C HIS A 75 -43.06 2.15 6.98
N LEU A 76 -42.95 3.48 6.98
CA LEU A 76 -44.04 4.38 7.39
C LEU A 76 -45.18 4.48 6.37
N GLY A 77 -44.87 4.41 5.07
CA GLY A 77 -45.82 4.71 4.00
C GLY A 77 -46.40 3.50 3.27
N VAL A 78 -45.70 2.35 3.28
CA VAL A 78 -46.08 1.17 2.47
C VAL A 78 -46.38 -0.04 3.34
N LEU A 79 -45.74 -0.18 4.50
CA LEU A 79 -45.85 -1.38 5.35
C LEU A 79 -46.73 -1.18 6.60
N ASP A 80 -46.76 0.02 7.20
CA ASP A 80 -47.61 0.33 8.36
C ASP A 80 -48.96 1.00 7.99
N GLY A 81 -49.16 1.37 6.72
CA GLY A 81 -50.36 2.08 6.25
C GLY A 81 -51.61 1.22 6.05
N ASP A 82 -51.45 -0.10 5.93
CA ASP A 82 -52.56 -1.06 5.83
C ASP A 82 -52.58 -1.92 7.09
N SER A 83 -53.66 -1.83 7.87
CA SER A 83 -53.86 -2.67 9.06
C SER A 83 -54.00 -4.16 8.72
N ASP A 84 -54.13 -4.49 7.42
CA ASP A 84 -54.18 -5.84 6.86
C ASP A 84 -52.81 -6.33 6.31
N ALA A 85 -51.77 -5.49 6.26
CA ALA A 85 -50.44 -5.87 5.75
C ALA A 85 -49.66 -6.84 6.66
N GLY A 86 -50.12 -7.03 7.90
CA GLY A 86 -49.59 -8.04 8.82
C GLY A 86 -49.76 -9.47 8.31
N ASP A 87 -50.76 -9.72 7.46
CA ASP A 87 -51.06 -11.02 6.84
C ASP A 87 -50.62 -11.11 5.37
N ALA A 88 -50.07 -10.03 4.78
CA ALA A 88 -49.51 -10.05 3.43
C ALA A 88 -48.34 -11.05 3.38
N GLY A 89 -48.57 -12.18 2.71
CA GLY A 89 -47.61 -13.27 2.64
C GLY A 89 -46.25 -12.80 2.12
N TRP A 90 -45.16 -13.45 2.56
CA TRP A 90 -43.77 -13.14 2.16
C TRP A 90 -43.56 -12.91 0.65
N ARG A 91 -44.43 -13.47 -0.20
CA ARG A 91 -44.43 -13.30 -1.66
C ARG A 91 -44.80 -11.90 -2.13
N GLU A 92 -45.67 -11.20 -1.41
CA GLU A 92 -46.11 -9.83 -1.75
C GLU A 92 -45.10 -8.77 -1.29
N GLN A 93 -44.39 -9.06 -0.20
CA GLN A 93 -43.33 -8.18 0.31
C GLN A 93 -42.00 -8.33 -0.46
N LEU A 94 -41.78 -9.49 -1.09
CA LEU A 94 -40.57 -9.77 -1.88
C LEU A 94 -40.27 -8.74 -2.99
N PRO A 95 -41.19 -8.36 -3.88
CA PRO A 95 -40.89 -7.39 -4.94
C PRO A 95 -40.52 -6.01 -4.38
N ILE A 96 -41.14 -5.59 -3.29
CA ILE A 96 -40.87 -4.32 -2.60
C ILE A 96 -39.44 -4.33 -2.02
N TRP A 97 -39.08 -5.38 -1.29
CA TRP A 97 -37.72 -5.55 -0.75
C TRP A 97 -36.68 -5.72 -1.86
N ALA A 98 -37.00 -6.43 -2.94
CA ALA A 98 -36.12 -6.57 -4.09
C ALA A 98 -35.84 -5.20 -4.75
N GLY A 99 -36.87 -4.37 -4.94
CA GLY A 99 -36.73 -3.00 -5.43
C GLY A 99 -35.85 -2.14 -4.52
N PHE A 100 -36.04 -2.23 -3.21
CA PHE A 100 -35.20 -1.54 -2.23
C PHE A 100 -33.72 -1.98 -2.31
N PHE A 101 -33.45 -3.29 -2.35
CA PHE A 101 -32.07 -3.79 -2.45
C PHE A 101 -31.43 -3.41 -3.78
N ALA A 102 -32.19 -3.38 -4.87
CA ALA A 102 -31.70 -2.89 -6.16
C ALA A 102 -31.32 -1.40 -6.08
N PHE A 103 -32.20 -0.56 -5.52
CA PHE A 103 -31.92 0.86 -5.29
C PHE A 103 -30.70 1.08 -4.40
N ALA A 104 -30.64 0.41 -3.24
CA ALA A 104 -29.50 0.48 -2.33
C ALA A 104 -28.21 0.01 -3.01
N GLY A 105 -28.28 -1.02 -3.86
CA GLY A 105 -27.17 -1.50 -4.68
C GLY A 105 -26.64 -0.44 -5.64
N VAL A 106 -27.53 0.30 -6.33
CA VAL A 106 -27.13 1.40 -7.23
C VAL A 106 -26.47 2.54 -6.46
N ILE A 107 -27.05 2.98 -5.33
CA ILE A 107 -26.45 4.02 -4.49
C ILE A 107 -25.06 3.59 -3.98
N SER A 108 -24.92 2.32 -3.58
CA SER A 108 -23.64 1.74 -3.17
C SER A 108 -22.62 1.76 -4.32
N ALA A 109 -23.03 1.40 -5.53
CA ALA A 109 -22.15 1.40 -6.70
C ALA A 109 -21.65 2.82 -7.04
N VAL A 110 -22.53 3.82 -6.97
CA VAL A 110 -22.16 5.24 -7.17
C VAL A 110 -21.18 5.72 -6.11
N GLU A 111 -21.42 5.38 -4.84
CA GLU A 111 -20.51 5.70 -3.74
C GLU A 111 -19.12 5.06 -3.95
N ILE A 112 -19.08 3.78 -4.29
CA ILE A 112 -17.82 3.06 -4.55
C ILE A 112 -17.06 3.71 -5.71
N LEU A 113 -17.76 4.06 -6.81
CA LEU A 113 -17.15 4.76 -7.94
C LEU A 113 -16.59 6.13 -7.52
N PHE A 114 -17.32 6.87 -6.69
CA PHE A 114 -16.85 8.14 -6.14
C PHE A 114 -15.57 7.96 -5.31
N LEU A 115 -15.51 6.95 -4.44
CA LEU A 115 -14.32 6.65 -3.65
C LEU A 115 -13.11 6.31 -4.53
N TYR A 116 -13.30 5.54 -5.60
CA TYR A 116 -12.23 5.26 -6.56
C TYR A 116 -11.75 6.53 -7.27
N VAL A 117 -12.66 7.38 -7.74
CA VAL A 117 -12.27 8.66 -8.36
C VAL A 117 -11.50 9.52 -7.36
N LEU A 118 -11.91 9.52 -6.09
CA LEU A 118 -11.26 10.26 -5.02
C LEU A 118 -9.84 9.76 -4.75
N THR A 119 -9.63 8.44 -4.64
CA THR A 119 -8.28 7.86 -4.42
C THR A 119 -7.37 8.04 -5.62
N ILE A 120 -7.87 7.85 -6.85
CA ILE A 120 -7.10 8.05 -8.09
C ILE A 120 -6.65 9.50 -8.24
N ARG A 121 -7.57 10.46 -8.04
CA ARG A 121 -7.21 11.90 -8.05
C ARG A 121 -6.25 12.27 -6.92
N GLY A 122 -6.43 11.64 -5.75
CA GLY A 122 -5.52 11.77 -4.62
C GLY A 122 -4.11 11.29 -4.96
N ALA A 123 -3.99 10.10 -5.55
CA ALA A 123 -2.74 9.51 -6.02
C ALA A 123 -2.07 10.39 -7.08
N ALA A 124 -2.82 10.89 -8.06
CA ALA A 124 -2.32 11.83 -9.07
C ALA A 124 -1.71 13.08 -8.41
N LYS A 125 -2.45 13.73 -7.50
CA LYS A 125 -1.96 14.92 -6.79
C LYS A 125 -0.76 14.63 -5.89
N LEU A 126 -0.72 13.48 -5.23
CA LEU A 126 0.44 13.05 -4.44
C LEU A 126 1.65 12.84 -5.34
N SER A 127 1.50 12.09 -6.44
CA SER A 127 2.58 11.76 -7.37
C SER A 127 3.21 13.00 -8.02
N ASN A 128 2.38 13.95 -8.44
CA ASN A 128 2.81 15.23 -8.99
C ASN A 128 3.56 16.06 -7.94
N ARG A 129 3.03 16.15 -6.72
CA ARG A 129 3.71 16.87 -5.62
C ARG A 129 4.97 16.18 -5.15
N SER A 130 5.07 14.86 -5.27
CA SER A 130 6.29 14.10 -5.00
C SER A 130 7.31 14.19 -6.13
N GLY A 131 7.00 14.87 -7.25
CA GLY A 131 7.95 15.11 -8.33
C GLY A 131 8.42 13.83 -9.00
N ILE A 132 7.56 12.82 -9.02
CA ILE A 132 7.90 11.53 -9.62
C ILE A 132 7.70 11.63 -11.11
N ALA A 133 8.74 11.38 -11.90
CA ALA A 133 8.58 11.17 -13.32
C ALA A 133 7.78 9.88 -13.54
N LEU A 134 6.54 10.01 -14.02
CA LEU A 134 5.71 8.91 -14.49
C LEU A 134 5.73 8.94 -16.02
N GLY A 135 5.96 7.78 -16.62
CA GLY A 135 6.18 7.65 -18.06
C GLY A 135 5.57 6.37 -18.61
N HIS A 136 5.67 6.19 -19.92
CA HIS A 136 5.02 5.10 -20.63
C HIS A 136 5.90 3.85 -20.77
N ASP A 137 7.23 4.00 -20.62
CA ASP A 137 8.19 2.92 -20.81
C ASP A 137 9.10 2.72 -19.58
N GLY A 138 9.59 1.49 -19.41
CA GLY A 138 10.60 1.11 -18.41
C GLY A 138 10.20 1.36 -16.95
N TYR A 139 11.12 1.93 -16.18
CA TYR A 139 10.96 2.20 -14.74
C TYR A 139 9.79 3.12 -14.37
N PRO A 140 9.61 4.27 -15.05
CA PRO A 140 8.46 5.15 -14.82
C PRO A 140 7.10 4.47 -15.03
N ALA A 141 7.01 3.55 -16.00
CA ALA A 141 5.78 2.79 -16.28
C ALA A 141 5.46 1.77 -15.17
N LEU A 142 6.48 1.02 -14.72
CA LEU A 142 6.40 0.11 -13.57
C LEU A 142 5.89 0.82 -12.32
N PHE A 143 6.44 2.01 -12.05
CA PHE A 143 6.06 2.79 -10.89
C PHE A 143 4.64 3.35 -11.04
N GLY A 144 4.28 3.87 -12.23
CA GLY A 144 2.94 4.32 -12.54
C GLY A 144 1.88 3.22 -12.40
N LEU A 145 2.19 2.00 -12.84
CA LEU A 145 1.33 0.83 -12.63
C LEU A 145 1.22 0.47 -11.14
N GLY A 146 2.33 0.54 -10.40
CA GLY A 146 2.34 0.35 -8.95
C GLY A 146 1.42 1.33 -8.20
N LEU A 147 1.46 2.61 -8.56
CA LEU A 147 0.55 3.64 -8.00
C LEU A 147 -0.90 3.39 -8.45
N ALA A 148 -1.12 3.07 -9.73
CA ALA A 148 -2.45 2.76 -10.23
C ALA A 148 -3.09 1.61 -9.45
N ARG A 149 -2.32 0.54 -9.18
CA ARG A 149 -2.78 -0.61 -8.41
C ARG A 149 -3.12 -0.24 -6.98
N ALA A 150 -2.29 0.52 -6.26
CA ALA A 150 -2.65 0.89 -4.88
C ALA A 150 -3.81 1.90 -4.81
N ALA A 151 -3.93 2.84 -5.76
CA ALA A 151 -5.08 3.73 -5.86
C ALA A 151 -6.40 2.95 -6.05
N LEU A 152 -6.33 1.79 -6.72
CA LEU A 152 -7.42 0.84 -6.92
C LEU A 152 -7.54 -0.22 -5.79
N ASP A 153 -6.70 -0.14 -4.75
CA ASP A 153 -6.52 -1.14 -3.67
C ASP A 153 -6.28 -2.57 -4.20
N LEU A 154 -5.62 -2.68 -5.36
CA LEU A 154 -5.19 -3.93 -5.97
C LEU A 154 -3.87 -4.41 -5.33
N PRO A 155 -3.72 -5.71 -5.08
CA PRO A 155 -2.50 -6.27 -4.54
C PRO A 155 -1.35 -6.15 -5.54
N ASN A 156 -0.13 -6.10 -5.01
CA ASN A 156 1.07 -6.17 -5.84
C ASN A 156 1.13 -7.54 -6.55
N PRO A 157 1.69 -7.57 -7.76
CA PRO A 157 1.75 -8.81 -8.54
C PRO A 157 2.62 -9.88 -7.89
N ARG A 158 2.38 -11.11 -8.33
CA ARG A 158 3.17 -12.29 -7.96
C ARG A 158 4.15 -12.55 -9.09
N VAL A 159 5.25 -11.82 -9.04
CA VAL A 159 6.35 -11.95 -10.00
C VAL A 159 7.63 -12.18 -9.22
N LEU A 160 8.50 -13.02 -9.79
CA LEU A 160 9.89 -13.08 -9.36
C LEU A 160 10.52 -11.72 -9.65
N VAL A 161 11.31 -11.19 -8.74
CA VAL A 161 12.00 -9.91 -8.91
C VAL A 161 13.49 -10.20 -8.98
N TYR A 162 14.06 -10.17 -10.18
CA TYR A 162 15.47 -10.55 -10.41
C TYR A 162 15.80 -11.95 -9.85
N GLY A 163 14.92 -12.93 -10.04
CA GLY A 163 15.06 -14.29 -9.50
C GLY A 163 14.61 -14.45 -8.05
N VAL A 164 14.45 -13.37 -7.28
CA VAL A 164 13.95 -13.41 -5.91
C VAL A 164 12.43 -13.60 -5.91
N ASP A 165 11.91 -14.64 -5.25
CA ASP A 165 10.47 -14.80 -5.04
C ASP A 165 10.02 -14.12 -3.73
N PRO A 166 9.33 -12.95 -3.77
CA PRO A 166 8.85 -12.28 -2.57
C PRO A 166 7.89 -13.15 -1.73
N TYR A 167 7.35 -14.22 -2.30
CA TYR A 167 6.38 -15.12 -1.69
C TYR A 167 6.96 -16.45 -1.21
N ALA A 168 8.27 -16.67 -1.34
CA ALA A 168 8.92 -17.95 -1.02
C ALA A 168 8.60 -18.47 0.39
N TYR A 169 8.51 -17.57 1.37
CA TYR A 169 8.24 -17.93 2.77
C TYR A 169 6.75 -17.88 3.14
N MET A 170 5.83 -17.59 2.21
CA MET A 170 4.40 -17.62 2.50
C MET A 170 3.85 -19.05 2.44
N PRO A 171 3.11 -19.52 3.46
CA PRO A 171 2.47 -20.82 3.38
C PRO A 171 1.35 -20.81 2.32
N GLY A 172 1.24 -21.88 1.54
CA GLY A 172 0.34 -21.95 0.36
C GLY A 172 -1.15 -21.70 0.66
N TRP A 173 -1.63 -22.02 1.86
CA TRP A 173 -3.01 -21.71 2.27
C TRP A 173 -3.22 -20.21 2.48
N TRP A 174 -2.20 -19.47 2.92
CA TRP A 174 -2.27 -18.02 3.10
C TRP A 174 -2.33 -17.29 1.75
N ILE A 175 -1.65 -17.84 0.75
CA ILE A 175 -1.72 -17.42 -0.65
C ILE A 175 -3.17 -17.55 -1.17
N ALA A 176 -3.87 -18.63 -0.82
CA ALA A 176 -5.28 -18.85 -1.17
C ALA A 176 -6.23 -17.90 -0.42
N VAL A 177 -6.06 -17.73 0.90
CA VAL A 177 -6.82 -16.76 1.71
C VAL A 177 -6.67 -15.35 1.16
N ARG A 178 -5.47 -14.95 0.75
CA ARG A 178 -5.22 -13.63 0.15
C ARG A 178 -5.94 -13.46 -1.19
N ASN A 179 -5.99 -14.51 -2.02
CA ASN A 179 -6.71 -14.50 -3.30
C ASN A 179 -8.24 -14.41 -3.10
N ILE A 180 -8.76 -15.07 -2.07
CA ILE A 180 -10.17 -15.04 -1.70
C ILE A 180 -10.54 -13.66 -1.12
N ALA A 181 -9.75 -13.17 -0.17
CA ALA A 181 -9.91 -11.83 0.40
C ALA A 181 -9.83 -10.75 -0.69
N TYR A 182 -8.94 -10.90 -1.67
CA TYR A 182 -8.79 -10.01 -2.83
C TYR A 182 -10.09 -9.86 -3.64
N LYS A 183 -10.78 -10.96 -3.95
CA LYS A 183 -12.05 -10.89 -4.71
C LYS A 183 -13.19 -10.24 -3.92
N MET A 184 -13.09 -10.14 -2.59
CA MET A 184 -14.15 -9.62 -1.72
C MET A 184 -13.94 -8.19 -1.21
N LYS A 185 -12.75 -7.59 -1.33
CA LYS A 185 -12.36 -6.58 -0.33
C LYS A 185 -13.00 -5.19 -0.45
N VAL A 186 -13.28 -4.66 -1.63
CA VAL A 186 -13.56 -3.21 -1.75
C VAL A 186 -15.04 -2.87 -1.91
N GLY A 187 -15.81 -3.62 -2.71
CA GLY A 187 -17.27 -3.40 -2.83
C GLY A 187 -18.11 -4.23 -1.86
N VAL A 188 -17.68 -5.47 -1.61
CA VAL A 188 -18.45 -6.43 -0.81
C VAL A 188 -18.30 -6.13 0.69
N SER A 189 -17.22 -5.51 1.16
CA SER A 189 -17.07 -5.19 2.60
C SER A 189 -18.04 -4.11 3.08
N SER A 190 -18.22 -3.02 2.31
CA SER A 190 -19.23 -1.98 2.61
C SER A 190 -20.66 -2.54 2.54
N PHE A 191 -20.94 -3.35 1.51
CA PHE A 191 -22.24 -4.00 1.34
C PHE A 191 -22.51 -5.08 2.40
N LEU A 192 -21.53 -5.89 2.77
CA LEU A 192 -21.64 -6.87 3.85
C LEU A 192 -21.75 -6.18 5.21
N LEU A 193 -21.07 -5.06 5.44
CA LEU A 193 -21.25 -4.26 6.64
C LEU A 193 -22.70 -3.78 6.75
N ARG A 194 -23.30 -3.31 5.65
CA ARG A 194 -24.73 -2.97 5.56
C ARG A 194 -25.64 -4.15 5.92
N ILE A 195 -25.41 -5.30 5.32
CA ILE A 195 -26.20 -6.52 5.58
C ILE A 195 -26.03 -6.99 7.03
N PHE A 196 -24.79 -7.01 7.53
CA PHE A 196 -24.46 -7.45 8.87
C PHE A 196 -25.08 -6.54 9.94
N LEU A 197 -24.95 -5.21 9.78
CA LEU A 197 -25.62 -4.26 10.69
C LEU A 197 -27.11 -4.50 10.71
N ARG A 198 -27.74 -4.64 9.54
CA ARG A 198 -29.18 -4.89 9.44
C ARG A 198 -29.60 -6.18 10.17
N ARG A 199 -28.83 -7.28 10.01
CA ARG A 199 -29.19 -8.59 10.57
C ARG A 199 -28.85 -8.75 12.06
N VAL A 200 -27.87 -8.01 12.57
CA VAL A 200 -27.49 -8.03 13.99
C VAL A 200 -28.27 -6.97 14.77
N MET A 201 -28.36 -5.73 14.28
CA MET A 201 -29.09 -4.66 14.98
C MET A 201 -30.61 -4.80 14.86
N GLY A 202 -31.11 -5.38 13.76
CA GLY A 202 -32.54 -5.71 13.61
C GLY A 202 -33.05 -6.75 14.63
N ARG A 203 -32.15 -7.49 15.30
CA ARG A 203 -32.48 -8.45 16.37
C ARG A 203 -32.42 -7.86 17.79
N MET A 204 -31.74 -6.73 18.00
CA MET A 204 -31.49 -6.17 19.34
C MET A 204 -32.55 -5.16 19.84
N ALA A 205 -33.76 -5.12 19.25
CA ALA A 205 -34.82 -4.16 19.63
C ALA A 205 -34.46 -2.66 19.48
N ILE A 206 -33.36 -2.33 18.79
CA ILE A 206 -32.90 -0.94 18.51
C ILE A 206 -33.39 -0.49 17.11
N ARG A 207 -34.55 -0.97 16.63
CA ARG A 207 -35.01 -0.69 15.24
C ARG A 207 -35.07 0.80 14.91
N GLY A 208 -35.50 1.64 15.87
CA GLY A 208 -35.56 3.09 15.69
C GLY A 208 -34.20 3.81 15.64
N LEU A 209 -33.12 3.21 16.17
CA LEU A 209 -31.78 3.82 16.17
C LEU A 209 -30.91 3.33 14.99
N ILE A 210 -31.36 2.32 14.24
CA ILE A 210 -30.61 1.77 13.08
C ILE A 210 -30.25 2.88 12.08
N PRO A 211 -31.19 3.76 11.64
CA PRO A 211 -30.84 4.84 10.70
C PRO A 211 -29.83 5.84 11.29
N LEU A 212 -29.88 6.08 12.61
CA LEU A 212 -29.00 7.02 13.30
C LEU A 212 -27.56 6.51 13.42
N ILE A 213 -27.37 5.21 13.62
CA ILE A 213 -26.03 4.60 13.80
C ILE A 213 -25.41 4.22 12.45
N ALA A 214 -26.22 3.82 11.47
CA ALA A 214 -25.73 3.30 10.19
C ALA A 214 -24.91 4.35 9.42
N GLY A 215 -25.40 5.60 9.32
CA GLY A 215 -24.72 6.69 8.62
C GLY A 215 -23.30 6.96 9.16
N PRO A 216 -23.12 7.24 10.47
CA PRO A 216 -21.81 7.43 11.08
C PRO A 216 -20.86 6.25 10.90
N LEU A 217 -21.38 5.02 10.96
CA LEU A 217 -20.53 3.84 10.78
C LEU A 217 -20.01 3.72 9.34
N TYR A 218 -20.85 3.98 8.34
CA TYR A 218 -20.40 4.00 6.94
C TYR A 218 -19.39 5.12 6.70
N ALA A 219 -19.62 6.29 7.29
CA ALA A 219 -18.68 7.40 7.24
C ALA A 219 -17.30 6.99 7.78
N LEU A 220 -17.27 6.36 8.95
CA LEU A 220 -16.05 5.88 9.60
C LEU A 220 -15.34 4.82 8.75
N TRP A 221 -16.08 3.85 8.20
CA TRP A 221 -15.50 2.78 7.40
C TRP A 221 -14.89 3.31 6.09
N ASN A 222 -15.61 4.16 5.36
CA ASN A 222 -15.12 4.81 4.14
C ASN A 222 -13.88 5.67 4.44
N ALA A 223 -13.90 6.42 5.54
CA ALA A 223 -12.77 7.20 6.01
C ALA A 223 -11.54 6.32 6.27
N ILE A 224 -11.70 5.17 6.94
CA ILE A 224 -10.61 4.22 7.21
C ILE A 224 -10.04 3.65 5.91
N ILE A 225 -10.89 3.23 4.96
CA ILE A 225 -10.43 2.67 3.68
C ILE A 225 -9.60 3.71 2.92
N VAL A 226 -10.15 4.92 2.71
CA VAL A 226 -9.45 5.98 1.98
C VAL A 226 -8.19 6.42 2.72
N TRP A 227 -8.21 6.52 4.05
CA TRP A 227 -7.01 6.81 4.83
C TRP A 227 -5.91 5.77 4.61
N ARG A 228 -6.26 4.48 4.56
CA ARG A 228 -5.27 3.41 4.31
C ARG A 228 -4.70 3.50 2.89
N ILE A 229 -5.55 3.64 1.88
CA ILE A 229 -5.14 3.76 0.47
C ILE A 229 -4.22 4.97 0.29
N MET A 230 -4.64 6.14 0.78
CA MET A 230 -3.88 7.38 0.62
C MET A 230 -2.53 7.39 1.35
N ASN A 231 -2.42 6.70 2.50
CA ASN A 231 -1.12 6.54 3.17
C ASN A 231 -0.20 5.54 2.46
N GLU A 232 -0.76 4.51 1.83
CA GLU A 232 0.00 3.58 1.00
C GLU A 232 0.55 4.29 -0.24
N GLU A 233 -0.29 5.06 -0.94
CA GLU A 233 0.11 5.91 -2.07
C GLU A 233 1.22 6.88 -1.66
N ARG A 234 1.05 7.58 -0.54
CA ARG A 234 2.08 8.47 0.01
C ARG A 234 3.40 7.72 0.22
N LEU A 235 3.38 6.53 0.81
CA LEU A 235 4.60 5.75 1.04
C LEU A 235 5.27 5.34 -0.28
N ARG A 236 4.49 4.91 -1.28
CA ARG A 236 5.00 4.59 -2.62
C ARG A 236 5.67 5.83 -3.20
N THR A 237 4.95 6.96 -3.24
CA THR A 237 5.47 8.22 -3.80
C THR A 237 6.69 8.83 -3.08
N LEU A 238 6.94 8.49 -1.82
CA LEU A 238 8.14 8.97 -1.12
C LEU A 238 9.31 7.97 -1.17
N GLY A 239 9.05 6.75 -1.62
CA GLY A 239 10.01 5.67 -1.70
C GLY A 239 11.23 5.94 -2.56
N PRO A 240 11.06 6.37 -3.82
CA PRO A 240 12.18 6.64 -4.71
C PRO A 240 13.17 7.65 -4.15
N PHE A 241 12.68 8.73 -3.51
CA PHE A 241 13.55 9.68 -2.83
C PHE A 241 14.42 9.01 -1.76
N ALA A 242 13.81 8.17 -0.92
CA ALA A 242 14.57 7.44 0.09
C ALA A 242 15.55 6.44 -0.54
N VAL A 243 15.18 5.78 -1.64
CA VAL A 243 16.10 4.89 -2.35
C VAL A 243 17.31 5.65 -2.89
N GLU A 244 17.14 6.82 -3.52
CA GLU A 244 18.27 7.63 -3.99
C GLU A 244 19.14 8.14 -2.85
N ASP A 245 18.51 8.60 -1.76
CA ASP A 245 19.23 9.04 -0.56
C ASP A 245 20.09 7.91 0.02
N LEU A 246 19.54 6.69 0.06
CA LEU A 246 20.24 5.49 0.50
C LEU A 246 21.40 5.12 -0.40
N LEU A 247 21.20 5.11 -1.71
CA LEU A 247 22.24 4.75 -2.66
C LEU A 247 23.39 5.73 -2.60
N ARG A 248 23.12 7.03 -2.48
CA ARG A 248 24.14 8.05 -2.30
C ARG A 248 24.97 7.85 -1.03
N GLN A 249 24.36 7.33 0.04
CA GLN A 249 25.05 7.03 1.30
C GLN A 249 25.89 5.77 1.20
N VAL A 250 25.36 4.69 0.59
CA VAL A 250 26.07 3.41 0.43
C VAL A 250 27.16 3.47 -0.65
N SER A 251 27.02 4.39 -1.61
CA SER A 251 27.95 4.57 -2.75
C SER A 251 28.82 5.82 -2.61
N GLY A 252 28.88 6.41 -1.42
CA GLY A 252 29.55 7.68 -1.15
C GLY A 252 31.01 7.74 -1.60
N GLU A 253 31.52 8.97 -1.78
CA GLU A 253 32.75 9.29 -2.52
C GLU A 253 34.07 8.77 -1.91
N GLU A 254 34.11 8.37 -0.64
CA GLU A 254 35.36 8.04 0.05
C GLU A 254 35.78 6.56 -0.07
N GLU A 255 34.84 5.61 -0.21
CA GLU A 255 35.19 4.20 -0.43
C GLU A 255 33.99 3.41 -0.98
N ARG A 256 34.10 2.89 -2.20
CA ARG A 256 33.08 2.00 -2.77
C ARG A 256 33.15 0.64 -2.07
N PRO A 257 32.00 0.03 -1.70
CA PRO A 257 31.99 -1.33 -1.18
C PRO A 257 32.69 -2.29 -2.14
N GLY A 258 33.46 -3.23 -1.58
CA GLY A 258 34.05 -4.32 -2.31
C GLY A 258 33.01 -5.28 -2.89
N PRO A 259 33.41 -6.15 -3.83
CA PRO A 259 32.49 -7.06 -4.51
C PRO A 259 31.77 -8.01 -3.54
N GLU A 260 32.45 -8.47 -2.48
CA GLU A 260 31.87 -9.34 -1.46
C GLU A 260 30.79 -8.59 -0.63
N ALA A 261 31.04 -7.33 -0.26
CA ALA A 261 30.06 -6.50 0.43
C ALA A 261 28.82 -6.24 -0.45
N VAL A 262 29.01 -5.99 -1.74
CA VAL A 262 27.90 -5.85 -2.71
C VAL A 262 27.08 -7.15 -2.79
N GLU A 263 27.72 -8.32 -2.82
CA GLU A 263 27.02 -9.61 -2.84
C GLU A 263 26.15 -9.81 -1.58
N VAL A 264 26.73 -9.55 -0.40
CA VAL A 264 26.01 -9.58 0.88
C VAL A 264 24.83 -8.62 0.89
N MET A 265 25.02 -7.39 0.41
CA MET A 265 23.96 -6.38 0.31
C MET A 265 22.81 -6.85 -0.60
N MET A 266 23.12 -7.40 -1.77
CA MET A 266 22.13 -7.85 -2.75
C MET A 266 21.31 -9.03 -2.21
N HIS A 267 21.98 -10.04 -1.66
CA HIS A 267 21.32 -11.20 -1.06
C HIS A 267 20.51 -10.82 0.18
N GLY A 268 21.04 -9.93 1.03
CA GLY A 268 20.33 -9.47 2.21
C GLY A 268 19.08 -8.64 1.90
N VAL A 269 19.13 -7.78 0.86
CA VAL A 269 17.93 -7.06 0.38
C VAL A 269 16.93 -8.02 -0.27
N GLY A 270 17.42 -9.04 -1.00
CA GLY A 270 16.58 -10.13 -1.51
C GLY A 270 15.85 -10.90 -0.39
N GLU A 271 16.58 -11.31 0.64
CA GLU A 271 16.04 -12.00 1.81
C GLU A 271 15.04 -11.11 2.58
N MET A 272 15.32 -9.81 2.69
CA MET A 272 14.39 -8.82 3.25
C MET A 272 13.07 -8.77 2.47
N LEU A 273 13.13 -8.84 1.14
CA LEU A 273 11.97 -8.84 0.26
C LEU A 273 11.14 -10.13 0.45
N MET A 274 11.81 -11.29 0.47
CA MET A 274 11.17 -12.62 0.69
C MET A 274 10.45 -12.69 2.04
N ARG A 275 11.08 -12.21 3.12
CA ARG A 275 10.49 -12.13 4.47
C ARG A 275 9.39 -11.06 4.59
N GLY A 276 9.34 -10.12 3.66
CA GLY A 276 8.30 -9.10 3.56
C GLY A 276 6.97 -9.63 3.00
N HIS A 277 7.00 -10.77 2.30
CA HIS A 277 5.83 -11.40 1.70
C HIS A 277 5.05 -10.50 0.73
N ASP A 278 5.72 -9.50 0.16
CA ASP A 278 5.11 -8.49 -0.69
C ASP A 278 6.16 -7.87 -1.61
N ALA A 279 5.86 -7.82 -2.91
CA ALA A 279 6.69 -7.17 -3.92
C ALA A 279 6.45 -5.65 -3.89
N HIS A 280 6.81 -4.99 -2.79
CA HIS A 280 6.51 -3.56 -2.63
C HIS A 280 7.35 -2.73 -3.64
N PRO A 281 6.74 -1.80 -4.41
CA PRO A 281 7.45 -1.08 -5.49
C PRO A 281 8.77 -0.43 -5.06
N ASN A 282 8.81 0.16 -3.86
CA ASN A 282 10.01 0.81 -3.34
C ASN A 282 11.16 -0.17 -3.06
N GLN A 283 10.86 -1.41 -2.63
CA GLN A 283 11.89 -2.42 -2.37
C GLN A 283 12.40 -3.02 -3.68
N VAL A 284 11.51 -3.20 -4.66
CA VAL A 284 11.87 -3.59 -6.04
C VAL A 284 12.78 -2.53 -6.67
N LEU A 285 12.42 -1.26 -6.52
CA LEU A 285 13.22 -0.14 -6.99
C LEU A 285 14.61 -0.11 -6.34
N LEU A 286 14.68 -0.32 -5.02
CA LEU A 286 15.96 -0.41 -4.31
C LEU A 286 16.84 -1.51 -4.92
N LEU A 287 16.31 -2.72 -5.06
CA LEU A 287 17.05 -3.86 -5.58
C LEU A 287 17.59 -3.60 -7.00
N SER A 288 16.75 -3.03 -7.87
CA SER A 288 17.20 -2.69 -9.22
C SER A 288 18.24 -1.58 -9.25
N ARG A 289 18.10 -0.57 -8.39
CA ARG A 289 19.04 0.53 -8.36
C ARG A 289 20.37 0.08 -7.81
N LEU A 290 20.38 -0.77 -6.78
CA LEU A 290 21.60 -1.44 -6.30
C LEU A 290 22.27 -2.22 -7.43
N ARG A 291 21.50 -3.04 -8.17
CA ARG A 291 22.02 -3.81 -9.32
C ARG A 291 22.71 -2.91 -10.35
N ARG A 292 22.04 -1.84 -10.75
CA ARG A 292 22.55 -0.89 -11.77
C ARG A 292 23.76 -0.12 -11.26
N ASN A 293 23.70 0.35 -10.02
CA ASN A 293 24.73 1.20 -9.45
C ASN A 293 26.04 0.45 -9.19
N PHE A 294 25.96 -0.83 -8.81
CA PHE A 294 27.12 -1.69 -8.61
C PHE A 294 27.47 -2.58 -9.82
N ASN A 295 26.84 -2.36 -10.99
CA ASN A 295 27.00 -3.19 -12.19
C ASN A 295 26.94 -4.69 -11.90
N TYR A 296 26.00 -5.12 -11.06
CA TYR A 296 25.90 -6.50 -10.63
C TYR A 296 25.43 -7.37 -11.81
N GLU A 297 26.37 -8.15 -12.34
CA GLU A 297 26.25 -8.86 -13.62
C GLU A 297 25.34 -10.09 -13.58
N SER A 298 25.08 -10.66 -12.39
CA SER A 298 24.24 -11.86 -12.28
C SER A 298 22.83 -11.60 -12.82
N GLU A 299 22.33 -12.55 -13.64
CA GLU A 299 20.98 -12.49 -14.20
C GLU A 299 19.90 -12.65 -13.12
N ALA A 300 20.18 -13.47 -12.11
CA ALA A 300 19.30 -13.76 -10.98
C ALA A 300 20.05 -13.68 -9.65
N ILE A 301 19.35 -13.22 -8.62
CA ILE A 301 19.81 -13.22 -7.24
C ILE A 301 19.28 -14.51 -6.61
N ASP A 302 20.10 -15.55 -6.60
CA ASP A 302 19.80 -16.80 -5.91
C ASP A 302 20.08 -16.61 -4.41
N VAL A 303 19.05 -16.22 -3.66
CA VAL A 303 19.19 -15.76 -2.28
C VAL A 303 19.62 -16.91 -1.36
N ASP A 304 20.93 -16.96 -1.08
CA ASP A 304 21.52 -17.80 -0.04
C ASP A 304 22.00 -16.94 1.14
N TRP A 305 21.11 -16.61 2.07
CA TRP A 305 21.48 -15.78 3.22
C TRP A 305 22.40 -16.50 4.21
N GLU A 306 22.31 -17.82 4.34
CA GLU A 306 23.14 -18.55 5.31
C GLU A 306 24.63 -18.44 4.97
N ARG A 307 24.97 -18.58 3.69
CA ARG A 307 26.33 -18.34 3.19
C ARG A 307 26.75 -16.87 3.36
N GLN A 308 25.87 -15.93 2.97
CA GLN A 308 26.21 -14.50 3.01
C GLN A 308 26.29 -13.95 4.43
N ARG A 309 25.65 -14.60 5.41
CA ARG A 309 25.82 -14.32 6.84
C ARG A 309 27.25 -14.57 7.30
N THR A 310 27.91 -15.60 6.78
CA THR A 310 29.33 -15.84 7.08
C THR A 310 30.21 -14.77 6.45
N ALA A 311 29.97 -14.41 5.19
CA ALA A 311 30.69 -13.34 4.49
C ALA A 311 30.52 -11.98 5.20
N LEU A 312 29.29 -11.64 5.63
CA LEU A 312 29.00 -10.43 6.39
C LEU A 312 29.91 -10.30 7.62
N ARG A 313 30.16 -11.39 8.35
CA ARG A 313 31.01 -11.37 9.55
C ARG A 313 32.50 -11.17 9.23
N SER A 314 32.95 -11.50 8.03
CA SER A 314 34.34 -11.33 7.58
C SER A 314 34.60 -9.99 6.90
N LEU A 315 33.56 -9.25 6.52
CA LEU A 315 33.70 -7.91 5.92
C LEU A 315 34.41 -6.94 6.88
N GLU A 316 35.03 -5.92 6.29
CA GLU A 316 35.61 -4.83 7.09
C GLU A 316 34.52 -4.07 7.86
N SER A 317 34.90 -3.47 8.98
CA SER A 317 33.97 -2.76 9.87
C SER A 317 33.09 -1.71 9.16
N GLY A 318 33.63 -0.99 8.17
CA GLY A 318 32.88 0.00 7.39
C GLY A 318 31.85 -0.64 6.47
N GLU A 319 32.22 -1.74 5.80
CA GLU A 319 31.35 -2.49 4.90
C GLU A 319 30.22 -3.22 5.65
N GLN A 320 30.53 -3.77 6.83
CA GLN A 320 29.53 -4.36 7.72
C GLN A 320 28.45 -3.33 8.09
N GLU A 321 28.87 -2.15 8.53
CA GLU A 321 27.96 -1.08 8.89
C GLU A 321 27.14 -0.61 7.67
N ALA A 322 27.78 -0.44 6.52
CA ALA A 322 27.08 -0.08 5.28
C ALA A 322 26.00 -1.11 4.90
N ALA A 323 26.33 -2.41 4.97
CA ALA A 323 25.39 -3.49 4.66
C ALA A 323 24.21 -3.50 5.66
N LEU A 324 24.48 -3.43 6.96
CA LEU A 324 23.44 -3.43 7.99
C LEU A 324 22.54 -2.19 7.94
N ASN A 325 23.12 -1.03 7.62
CA ASN A 325 22.37 0.20 7.40
C ASN A 325 21.43 0.07 6.21
N LEU A 326 21.91 -0.47 5.08
CA LEU A 326 21.09 -0.76 3.92
C LEU A 326 19.93 -1.72 4.25
N LEU A 327 20.19 -2.80 4.98
CA LEU A 327 19.15 -3.75 5.40
C LEU A 327 18.11 -3.09 6.31
N THR A 328 18.56 -2.30 7.29
CA THR A 328 17.69 -1.55 8.20
C THR A 328 16.75 -0.63 7.43
N LEU A 329 17.28 0.06 6.43
CA LEU A 329 16.54 1.03 5.64
C LEU A 329 15.61 0.35 4.63
N SER A 330 16.05 -0.74 4.00
CA SER A 330 15.21 -1.60 3.15
C SER A 330 13.95 -2.09 3.88
N SER A 331 14.05 -2.36 5.19
CA SER A 331 12.94 -2.83 6.01
C SER A 331 11.83 -1.79 6.26
N VAL A 332 12.13 -0.49 6.08
CA VAL A 332 11.16 0.60 6.27
C VAL A 332 10.52 1.06 4.96
N LEU A 333 11.11 0.71 3.80
CA LEU A 333 10.58 1.05 2.48
C LEU A 333 9.29 0.31 2.11
N GLY A 334 9.06 -0.87 2.72
CA GLY A 334 7.84 -1.66 2.53
C GLY A 334 6.65 -1.15 3.36
N ARG A 335 5.45 -1.64 3.03
CA ARG A 335 4.17 -1.27 3.67
C ARG A 335 4.14 -1.33 5.19
N ARG A 336 4.82 -2.33 5.76
CA ARG A 336 5.08 -2.51 7.20
C ARG A 336 6.33 -3.37 7.37
N THR A 337 6.96 -3.27 8.53
CA THR A 337 8.06 -4.17 8.89
C THR A 337 7.49 -5.39 9.61
N TYR A 338 7.60 -6.56 8.98
CA TYR A 338 7.06 -7.83 9.48
C TYR A 338 7.90 -8.37 10.63
N LYS A 339 7.36 -9.33 11.39
CA LYS A 339 8.06 -9.90 12.56
C LYS A 339 9.32 -10.64 12.12
N GLU A 340 9.22 -11.33 10.99
CA GLU A 340 10.25 -12.13 10.34
C GLU A 340 11.41 -11.24 9.84
N GLN A 341 11.08 -10.09 9.24
CA GLN A 341 12.06 -9.06 8.85
C GLN A 341 12.77 -8.46 10.06
N LYS A 342 12.04 -8.15 11.15
CA LYS A 342 12.65 -7.64 12.38
C LYS A 342 13.58 -8.66 13.01
N LYS A 343 13.17 -9.93 13.07
CA LYS A 343 13.99 -11.03 13.58
C LYS A 343 15.27 -11.15 12.76
N PHE A 344 15.15 -11.17 11.44
CA PHE A 344 16.29 -11.17 10.51
C PHE A 344 17.25 -10.00 10.75
N LEU A 345 16.74 -8.77 10.90
CA LEU A 345 17.60 -7.62 11.17
C LEU A 345 18.33 -7.73 12.50
N LEU A 346 17.63 -8.18 13.55
CA LEU A 346 18.24 -8.37 14.87
C LEU A 346 19.37 -9.41 14.81
N GLU A 347 19.13 -10.52 14.13
CA GLU A 347 20.14 -11.57 13.92
C GLU A 347 21.35 -11.03 13.15
N ALA A 348 21.13 -10.32 12.03
CA ALA A 348 22.20 -9.77 11.22
C ALA A 348 23.07 -8.73 11.99
N HIS A 349 22.46 -7.91 12.85
CA HIS A 349 23.22 -6.97 13.68
C HIS A 349 24.00 -7.68 14.77
N ASP A 350 23.38 -8.65 15.45
CA ASP A 350 24.00 -9.45 16.51
C ASP A 350 25.24 -10.21 15.98
N ASP A 351 25.17 -10.71 14.74
CA ASP A 351 26.29 -11.37 14.07
C ASP A 351 27.53 -10.51 13.92
N CYS A 352 27.36 -9.19 13.80
CA CYS A 352 28.46 -8.23 13.71
C CYS A 352 28.78 -7.58 15.06
N GLY A 353 28.20 -8.08 16.16
CA GLY A 353 28.37 -7.51 17.50
C GLY A 353 27.71 -6.13 17.67
N LEU A 354 26.72 -5.79 16.84
CA LEU A 354 26.03 -4.50 16.85
C LEU A 354 24.62 -4.65 17.42
N THR A 355 24.10 -3.60 18.06
CA THR A 355 22.74 -3.62 18.63
C THR A 355 21.77 -2.78 17.82
N LEU A 356 20.75 -3.43 17.23
CA LEU A 356 19.63 -2.72 16.59
C LEU A 356 18.62 -2.22 17.64
N LYS A 357 18.47 -0.90 17.76
CA LYS A 357 17.45 -0.29 18.63
C LYS A 357 16.08 -0.25 17.93
N PRO A 358 15.02 -0.91 18.44
CA PRO A 358 13.70 -0.94 17.79
C PRO A 358 13.05 0.44 17.58
N GLU A 359 13.36 1.41 18.44
CA GLU A 359 12.87 2.79 18.33
C GLU A 359 13.42 3.50 17.08
N ARG A 360 14.60 3.09 16.58
CA ARG A 360 15.17 3.63 15.33
C ARG A 360 14.32 3.28 14.12
N LEU A 361 13.85 2.03 14.03
CA LEU A 361 12.97 1.62 12.94
C LEU A 361 11.68 2.46 12.90
N LYS A 362 11.12 2.80 14.07
CA LYS A 362 9.94 3.68 14.16
C LYS A 362 10.30 5.11 13.73
N HIS A 363 11.44 5.63 14.17
CA HIS A 363 11.93 6.96 13.82
C HIS A 363 12.19 7.10 12.31
N LEU A 364 12.92 6.17 11.72
CA LEU A 364 13.20 6.11 10.28
C LEU A 364 11.92 6.04 9.46
N ARG A 365 10.99 5.16 9.85
CA ARG A 365 9.69 5.05 9.19
C ARG A 365 8.89 6.36 9.29
N LYS A 366 8.98 7.07 10.41
CA LYS A 366 8.33 8.38 10.58
C LYS A 366 8.96 9.43 9.67
N ARG A 367 10.30 9.53 9.62
CA ARG A 367 11.02 10.46 8.72
C ARG A 367 10.71 10.18 7.25
N LEU A 368 10.74 8.91 6.84
CA LEU A 368 10.37 8.46 5.50
C LEU A 368 8.94 8.90 5.13
N LYS A 369 7.98 8.64 6.02
CA LYS A 369 6.59 9.08 5.81
C LYS A 369 6.49 10.59 5.72
N GLU A 370 7.28 11.33 6.51
CA GLU A 370 7.34 12.79 6.46
C GLU A 370 8.05 13.33 5.22
N GLY A 371 8.71 12.48 4.42
CA GLY A 371 9.48 12.90 3.23
C GLY A 371 10.76 13.65 3.58
N ARG A 372 11.24 13.52 4.83
CA ARG A 372 12.51 14.13 5.26
C ARG A 372 13.67 13.27 4.80
N THR A 373 14.77 13.90 4.42
CA THR A 373 16.07 13.24 4.19
C THR A 373 16.42 12.38 5.39
N ILE A 374 16.97 11.20 5.16
CA ILE A 374 17.43 10.30 6.20
C ILE A 374 18.93 10.56 6.37
N THR A 375 19.35 10.97 7.56
CA THR A 375 20.77 11.25 7.84
C THR A 375 21.45 10.02 8.43
N PRO A 376 22.78 9.84 8.25
CA PRO A 376 23.53 8.75 8.88
C PRO A 376 23.23 8.55 10.36
N ASP A 377 23.09 9.63 11.12
CA ASP A 377 22.75 9.60 12.56
C ASP A 377 21.41 8.89 12.87
N ASP A 378 20.49 8.81 11.92
CA ASP A 378 19.17 8.19 12.12
C ASP A 378 19.24 6.66 12.12
N TYR A 379 20.24 6.08 11.44
CA TYR A 379 20.33 4.64 11.20
C TYR A 379 21.67 4.01 11.59
N ALA A 380 22.76 4.78 11.72
CA ALA A 380 24.10 4.28 12.06
C ALA A 380 24.07 3.39 13.30
N SER A 381 24.56 2.16 13.17
CA SER A 381 24.63 1.19 14.25
C SER A 381 25.46 1.73 15.43
N VAL A 382 24.99 1.51 16.66
CA VAL A 382 25.81 1.83 17.84
C VAL A 382 26.61 0.59 18.18
N ARG A 383 27.94 0.73 18.24
CA ARG A 383 28.85 -0.27 18.81
C ARG A 383 28.64 -0.41 20.32
#